data_AF-A0A1G0J7S7-F1
#
_entry.id   AF-A0A1G0J7S7-F1
#
_cell.length_a   1.000
_cell.length_b   1.000
_cell.length_c   1.000
_cell.angle_alpha   90.00
_cell.angle_beta   90.00
_cell.angle_gamma   90.00
#
_symmetry.space_group_name_H-M   'P 1'
#
loop_
_entity.id
_entity.type
_entity.pdbx_description
1 polymer ?
#
loop_
_entity_poly.entity_id
_entity_poly.type
_entity_poly.pdbx_seq_one_letter_code
_entity_poly.pdbx_strand_id
1 'polypeptide(L)'
;MKKEIYVNKVMFWLRVVGLVTLAGCTTNPLQQLGSVQPQRYDAVDYYSWAILAQPDEVLQELERLEASINIAGAEESLVQLAVLVSAVTTDPQQDQRALDLLQTFEERAASSPVQSDYQAFAGLWRQILELRLQSQTVDSRIQALERERTELRKQIEALTSIEQQLDRREQVRDGVRDIRAQ
;
A
#
# COMPACT_ATOMS: atom_id res chain seq x y z
N MET A 1 -21.10 58.97 52.41
CA MET A 1 -20.13 57.85 52.47
C MET A 1 -20.60 56.53 51.83
N LYS A 2 -21.62 56.48 50.96
CA LYS A 2 -22.03 55.23 50.25
C LYS A 2 -21.73 55.22 48.74
N LYS A 3 -21.37 56.36 48.14
CA LYS A 3 -21.15 56.50 46.69
C LYS A 3 -19.73 56.09 46.24
N GLU A 4 -18.70 56.27 47.08
CA GLU A 4 -17.31 55.98 46.68
C GLU A 4 -16.99 54.47 46.63
N ILE A 5 -17.69 53.65 47.42
CA ILE A 5 -17.45 52.18 47.45
C ILE A 5 -17.97 51.51 46.17
N TYR A 6 -18.99 52.08 45.53
CA TYR A 6 -19.60 51.49 44.32
C TYR A 6 -18.73 51.69 43.07
N VAL A 7 -18.07 52.85 42.95
CA VAL A 7 -17.22 53.16 41.78
C VAL A 7 -16.00 52.23 41.74
N ASN A 8 -15.42 51.90 42.89
CA ASN A 8 -14.28 50.97 42.96
C ASN A 8 -14.65 49.52 42.59
N LYS A 9 -15.87 49.06 42.90
CA LYS A 9 -16.33 47.72 42.49
C LYS A 9 -16.59 47.62 40.99
N VAL A 10 -17.19 48.65 40.39
CA VAL A 10 -17.45 48.68 38.93
C VAL A 10 -16.14 48.78 38.15
N MET A 11 -15.18 49.57 38.63
CA MET A 11 -13.86 49.72 37.99
C MET A 11 -13.01 48.45 38.12
N PHE A 12 -13.16 47.67 39.20
CA PHE A 12 -12.51 46.36 39.35
C PHE A 12 -13.08 45.31 38.39
N TRP A 13 -14.41 45.24 38.24
CA TRP A 13 -15.04 44.32 37.29
C TRP A 13 -14.69 44.64 35.82
N LEU A 14 -14.61 45.92 35.46
CA LEU A 14 -14.17 46.34 34.12
C LEU A 14 -12.71 45.95 33.82
N ARG A 15 -11.83 45.97 34.84
CA ARG A 15 -10.43 45.53 34.68
C ARG A 15 -10.28 44.02 34.59
N VAL A 16 -11.07 43.26 35.35
CA VAL A 16 -11.06 41.78 35.30
C VAL A 16 -11.62 41.28 33.98
N VAL A 17 -12.72 41.87 33.48
CA VAL A 17 -13.28 41.52 32.16
C VAL A 17 -12.32 41.91 31.03
N GLY A 18 -11.65 43.07 31.13
CA GLY A 18 -10.64 43.49 30.15
C GLY A 18 -9.38 42.61 30.11
N LEU A 19 -9.00 42.01 31.24
CA LEU A 19 -7.88 41.05 31.29
C LEU A 19 -8.27 39.66 30.77
N VAL A 20 -9.52 39.23 30.99
CA VAL A 20 -10.03 37.94 30.48
C VAL A 20 -10.28 37.97 28.97
N THR A 21 -10.70 39.10 28.39
CA THR A 21 -10.88 39.22 26.93
C THR A 21 -9.56 39.38 26.17
N LEU A 22 -8.50 39.93 26.79
CA LEU A 22 -7.16 39.97 26.18
C LEU A 22 -6.40 38.63 26.31
N ALA A 23 -6.63 37.86 27.38
CA ALA A 23 -6.13 36.49 27.49
C ALA A 23 -6.92 35.49 26.61
N GLY A 24 -8.20 35.77 26.34
CA GLY A 24 -9.07 34.93 25.51
C GLY A 24 -8.82 34.98 24.00
N CYS A 25 -7.99 35.92 23.51
CA CYS A 25 -7.65 36.02 22.08
C CYS A 25 -6.19 35.68 21.74
N THR A 26 -5.36 35.29 22.71
CA THR A 26 -3.94 34.96 22.46
C THR A 26 -3.48 33.60 22.97
N THR A 27 -4.34 32.84 23.65
CA THR A 27 -4.07 31.44 23.96
C THR A 27 -5.28 30.61 23.60
N ASN A 28 -5.22 30.01 22.42
CA ASN A 28 -6.14 28.97 21.99
C ASN A 28 -5.48 27.62 22.37
N PRO A 29 -5.75 27.03 23.56
CA PRO A 29 -5.07 25.82 24.03
C PRO A 29 -5.46 24.55 23.26
N LEU A 30 -6.25 24.68 22.19
CA LEU A 30 -6.67 23.58 21.32
C LEU A 30 -5.90 23.51 19.99
N GLN A 31 -4.94 24.39 19.73
CA GLN A 31 -4.08 24.29 18.53
C GLN A 31 -2.82 23.45 18.73
N GLN A 32 -2.60 22.88 19.92
CA GLN A 32 -1.43 22.02 20.22
C GLN A 32 -1.75 20.52 20.30
N LEU A 33 -3.00 20.10 20.12
CA LEU A 33 -3.32 18.72 19.78
C LEU A 33 -3.28 18.56 18.25
N GLY A 34 -2.04 18.51 17.75
CA GLY A 34 -1.62 17.95 16.45
C GLY A 34 -2.67 17.80 15.36
N SER A 35 -3.21 18.90 14.82
CA SER A 35 -3.56 18.94 13.41
C SER A 35 -2.37 19.52 12.67
N VAL A 36 -1.40 18.66 12.39
CA VAL A 36 -0.40 18.92 11.35
C VAL A 36 -1.20 19.11 10.08
N GLN A 37 -1.43 20.36 9.68
CA GLN A 37 -1.76 20.67 8.29
C GLN A 37 -0.71 19.93 7.45
N PRO A 38 -1.11 19.08 6.49
CA PRO A 38 -0.14 18.28 5.77
C PRO A 38 0.81 19.26 5.09
N GLN A 39 2.07 19.24 5.50
CA GLN A 39 3.13 19.79 4.67
C GLN A 39 2.91 19.18 3.29
N ARG A 40 2.86 20.00 2.24
CA ARG A 40 2.89 19.47 0.88
C ARG A 40 4.22 18.75 0.75
N TYR A 41 4.19 17.44 0.96
CA TYR A 41 5.36 16.60 0.80
C TYR A 41 5.69 16.56 -0.69
N ASP A 42 6.98 16.69 -0.99
CA ASP A 42 7.48 16.23 -2.28
C ASP A 42 7.14 14.73 -2.43
N ALA A 43 7.00 14.24 -3.65
CA ALA A 43 6.53 12.88 -3.92
C ALA A 43 7.45 11.81 -3.28
N VAL A 44 8.76 12.06 -3.24
CA VAL A 44 9.74 11.18 -2.60
C VAL A 44 9.62 11.21 -1.08
N ASP A 45 9.46 12.39 -0.50
CA ASP A 45 9.27 12.54 0.94
C ASP A 45 7.98 11.85 1.39
N TYR A 46 6.91 11.99 0.60
CA TYR A 46 5.64 11.31 0.85
C TYR A 46 5.80 9.78 0.83
N TYR A 47 6.53 9.24 -0.15
CA TYR A 47 6.85 7.81 -0.18
C TYR A 47 7.64 7.37 1.04
N SER A 48 8.64 8.15 1.45
CA SER A 48 9.45 7.84 2.63
C SER A 48 8.60 7.82 3.91
N TRP A 49 7.68 8.77 4.04
CA TRP A 49 6.72 8.81 5.14
C TRP A 49 5.79 7.60 5.07
N ALA A 50 5.22 7.27 3.90
CA ALA A 50 4.26 6.17 3.76
C ALA A 50 4.83 4.81 4.19
N ILE A 51 6.13 4.58 4.03
CA ILE A 51 6.80 3.34 4.47
C ILE A 51 7.07 3.34 5.99
N LEU A 52 7.32 4.52 6.58
CA LEU A 52 7.70 4.66 7.98
C LEU A 52 6.52 4.95 8.91
N ALA A 53 5.38 5.35 8.34
CA ALA A 53 4.18 5.74 9.07
C ALA A 53 3.59 4.58 9.88
N GLN A 54 2.99 4.90 11.01
CA GLN A 54 2.30 3.92 11.82
C GLN A 54 0.98 3.50 11.15
N PRO A 55 0.46 2.29 11.40
CA PRO A 55 -0.77 1.81 10.77
C PRO A 55 -1.96 2.77 10.95
N ASP A 56 -2.09 3.37 12.13
CA ASP A 56 -3.17 4.32 12.44
C ASP A 56 -3.05 5.61 11.62
N GLU A 57 -1.82 6.08 11.36
CA GLU A 57 -1.54 7.26 10.54
C GLU A 57 -1.83 6.98 9.06
N VAL A 58 -1.47 5.79 8.57
CA VAL A 58 -1.78 5.33 7.21
C VAL A 58 -3.29 5.27 7.00
N LEU A 59 -4.05 4.73 7.96
CA LEU A 59 -5.51 4.64 7.85
C LEU A 59 -6.17 6.03 7.78
N GLN A 60 -5.76 6.95 8.66
CA GLN A 60 -6.28 8.32 8.65
C GLN A 60 -5.97 9.05 7.35
N GLU A 61 -4.76 8.88 6.82
CA GLU A 61 -4.36 9.50 5.57
C GLU A 61 -5.10 8.90 4.37
N LEU A 62 -5.34 7.58 4.39
CA LEU A 62 -6.11 6.89 3.36
C LEU A 62 -7.53 7.44 3.30
N GLU A 63 -8.22 7.56 4.43
CA GLU A 63 -9.56 8.15 4.51
C GLU A 63 -9.58 9.59 3.98
N ARG A 64 -8.58 10.39 4.37
CA ARG A 64 -8.42 11.78 3.91
C ARG A 64 -8.26 11.85 2.39
N LEU A 65 -7.39 11.01 1.82
CA LEU A 65 -7.10 11.01 0.41
C LEU A 65 -8.29 10.52 -0.41
N GLU A 66 -8.95 9.44 0.00
CA GLU A 66 -10.16 8.92 -0.65
C GLU A 66 -11.30 9.94 -0.69
N ALA A 67 -11.45 10.77 0.35
CA ALA A 67 -12.42 11.87 0.33
C ALA A 67 -12.05 12.98 -0.68
N SER A 68 -10.75 13.13 -1.00
CA SER A 68 -10.22 14.23 -1.81
C SER A 68 -10.10 13.94 -3.30
N ILE A 69 -9.98 12.67 -3.72
CA ILE A 69 -9.69 12.30 -5.12
C ILE A 69 -10.77 12.71 -6.14
N ASN A 70 -11.99 12.98 -5.68
CA ASN A 70 -13.09 13.40 -6.52
C ASN A 70 -13.15 14.93 -6.73
N ILE A 71 -12.26 15.68 -6.07
CA ILE A 71 -12.18 17.13 -6.16
C ILE A 71 -11.25 17.51 -7.33
N ALA A 72 -11.67 18.46 -8.16
CA ALA A 72 -10.81 19.00 -9.23
C ALA A 72 -9.61 19.74 -8.62
N GLY A 73 -8.41 19.55 -9.19
CA GLY A 73 -7.17 20.11 -8.64
C GLY A 73 -6.50 19.26 -7.55
N ALA A 74 -6.98 18.01 -7.32
CA ALA A 74 -6.39 17.05 -6.38
C ALA A 74 -5.58 15.96 -7.09
N GLU A 75 -4.89 16.30 -8.19
CA GLU A 75 -4.10 15.35 -8.98
C GLU A 75 -2.95 14.74 -8.15
N GLU A 76 -2.29 15.54 -7.30
CA GLU A 76 -1.25 15.06 -6.38
C GLU A 76 -1.79 14.00 -5.41
N SER A 77 -3.04 14.16 -4.96
CA SER A 77 -3.69 13.21 -4.06
C SER A 77 -3.95 11.84 -4.71
N LEU A 78 -4.10 11.77 -6.04
CA LEU A 78 -4.17 10.50 -6.76
C LEU A 78 -2.84 9.74 -6.69
N VAL A 79 -1.73 10.45 -6.86
CA VAL A 79 -0.38 9.85 -6.77
C VAL A 79 -0.08 9.43 -5.33
N GLN A 80 -0.38 10.28 -4.36
CA GLN A 80 -0.22 9.97 -2.94
C GLN A 80 -1.04 8.73 -2.54
N LEU A 81 -2.31 8.65 -2.98
CA LEU A 81 -3.15 7.48 -2.71
C LEU A 81 -2.59 6.22 -3.38
N ALA A 82 -2.15 6.33 -4.64
CA ALA A 82 -1.53 5.21 -5.35
C ALA A 82 -0.29 4.69 -4.62
N VAL A 83 0.55 5.58 -4.08
CA VAL A 83 1.70 5.22 -3.25
C VAL A 83 1.24 4.55 -1.96
N LEU A 84 0.29 5.15 -1.24
CA LEU A 84 -0.13 4.65 0.07
C LEU A 84 -0.70 3.22 -0.02
N VAL A 85 -1.52 2.94 -1.03
CA VAL A 85 -2.14 1.62 -1.19
C VAL A 85 -1.15 0.53 -1.63
N SER A 86 -0.11 0.89 -2.40
CA SER A 86 0.86 -0.08 -2.98
C SER A 86 2.23 -0.14 -2.30
N ALA A 87 2.60 0.85 -1.48
CA ALA A 87 3.86 0.86 -0.75
C ALA A 87 3.74 0.12 0.59
N VAL A 88 2.60 0.25 1.28
CA VAL A 88 2.35 -0.36 2.59
C VAL A 88 2.02 -1.85 2.45
N THR A 89 1.29 -2.22 1.38
CA THR A 89 0.85 -3.59 1.13
C THR A 89 1.34 -4.05 -0.23
N THR A 90 2.09 -5.16 -0.28
CA THR A 90 2.54 -5.77 -1.54
C THR A 90 1.54 -6.84 -1.98
N ASP A 91 0.37 -6.41 -2.46
CA ASP A 91 -0.70 -7.26 -2.97
C ASP A 91 -0.99 -6.90 -4.44
N PRO A 92 -1.01 -7.87 -5.39
CA PRO A 92 -1.36 -7.60 -6.78
C PRO A 92 -2.67 -6.82 -6.96
N GLN A 93 -3.67 -6.99 -6.10
CA GLN A 93 -4.92 -6.22 -6.20
C GLN A 93 -4.70 -4.73 -5.87
N GLN A 94 -3.87 -4.44 -4.87
CA GLN A 94 -3.55 -3.06 -4.49
C GLN A 94 -2.59 -2.42 -5.49
N ASP A 95 -1.64 -3.18 -6.03
CA ASP A 95 -0.76 -2.72 -7.12
C ASP A 95 -1.59 -2.37 -8.37
N GLN A 96 -2.59 -3.18 -8.74
CA GLN A 96 -3.52 -2.87 -9.83
C GLN A 96 -4.36 -1.62 -9.52
N ARG A 97 -4.92 -1.50 -8.32
CA ARG A 97 -5.66 -0.31 -7.89
C ARG A 97 -4.80 0.96 -7.98
N ALA A 98 -3.53 0.87 -7.58
CA ALA A 98 -2.59 1.97 -7.68
C ALA A 98 -2.33 2.35 -9.15
N LEU A 99 -2.18 1.39 -10.05
CA LEU A 99 -2.05 1.65 -11.49
C LEU A 99 -3.26 2.40 -12.06
N ASP A 100 -4.48 2.00 -11.69
CA ASP A 100 -5.71 2.65 -12.15
C ASP A 100 -5.79 4.12 -11.65
N LEU A 101 -5.35 4.38 -10.42
CA LEU A 101 -5.25 5.73 -9.86
C LEU A 101 -4.22 6.58 -10.61
N LEU A 102 -3.05 6.02 -10.93
CA LEU A 102 -2.02 6.72 -11.71
C LEU A 102 -2.47 6.98 -13.15
N GLN A 103 -3.24 6.08 -13.75
CA GLN A 103 -3.86 6.33 -15.06
C GLN A 103 -4.83 7.51 -14.99
N THR A 104 -5.71 7.53 -13.98
CA THR A 104 -6.62 8.66 -13.74
C THR A 104 -5.84 9.97 -13.53
N PHE A 105 -4.70 9.91 -12.85
CA PHE A 105 -3.81 11.05 -12.70
C PHE A 105 -3.32 11.58 -14.04
N GLU A 106 -2.85 10.74 -14.96
CA GLU A 106 -2.34 11.18 -16.27
C GLU A 106 -3.43 11.84 -17.11
N GLU A 107 -4.64 11.26 -17.11
CA GLU A 107 -5.78 11.79 -17.83
C GLU A 107 -6.14 13.22 -17.34
N ARG A 108 -6.03 13.46 -16.03
CA ARG A 108 -6.32 14.77 -15.42
C ARG A 108 -5.14 15.75 -15.52
N ALA A 109 -3.92 15.26 -15.36
CA ALA A 109 -2.69 16.06 -15.44
C ALA A 109 -2.47 16.66 -16.84
N ALA A 110 -3.06 16.06 -17.89
CA ALA A 110 -3.06 16.66 -19.23
C ALA A 110 -3.83 18.00 -19.30
N SER A 111 -4.76 18.24 -18.36
CA SER A 111 -5.66 19.40 -18.34
C SER A 111 -5.40 20.37 -17.19
N SER A 112 -4.57 20.00 -16.20
CA SER A 112 -4.28 20.76 -14.99
C SER A 112 -2.77 20.94 -14.81
N PRO A 113 -2.29 22.11 -14.35
CA PRO A 113 -0.88 22.29 -13.99
C PRO A 113 -0.57 21.48 -12.72
N VAL A 114 0.17 20.37 -12.87
CA VAL A 114 0.69 19.56 -11.78
C VAL A 114 2.17 19.91 -11.56
N GLN A 115 2.65 19.78 -10.31
CA GLN A 115 4.07 19.88 -10.01
C GLN A 115 4.88 18.83 -10.79
N SER A 116 6.01 19.24 -11.37
CA SER A 116 6.88 18.38 -12.20
C SER A 116 7.30 17.10 -11.47
N ASP A 117 7.53 17.20 -10.17
CA ASP A 117 8.13 16.14 -9.37
C ASP A 117 7.13 14.99 -9.17
N TYR A 118 5.86 15.32 -8.96
CA TYR A 118 4.77 14.34 -8.92
C TYR A 118 4.54 13.66 -10.28
N GLN A 119 4.71 14.39 -11.39
CA GLN A 119 4.56 13.81 -12.72
C GLN A 119 5.70 12.83 -13.05
N ALA A 120 6.94 13.21 -12.74
CA ALA A 120 8.10 12.33 -12.90
C ALA A 120 8.00 11.10 -11.98
N PHE A 121 7.63 11.32 -10.71
CA PHE A 121 7.46 10.27 -9.73
C PHE A 121 6.36 9.29 -10.13
N ALA A 122 5.19 9.76 -10.56
CA ALA A 122 4.08 8.92 -11.00
C ALA A 122 4.50 7.97 -12.15
N GLY A 123 5.28 8.48 -13.10
CA GLY A 123 5.82 7.67 -14.20
C GLY A 123 6.76 6.56 -13.71
N LEU A 124 7.67 6.87 -12.78
CA LEU A 124 8.58 5.88 -12.19
C LEU A 124 7.83 4.87 -11.33
N TRP A 125 6.87 5.33 -10.53
CA TRP A 125 6.09 4.47 -9.64
C TRP A 125 5.25 3.48 -10.45
N ARG A 126 4.63 3.92 -11.56
CA ARG A 126 3.93 3.02 -12.49
C ARG A 126 4.84 1.90 -12.98
N GLN A 127 6.04 2.22 -13.45
CA GLN A 127 7.00 1.22 -13.94
C GLN A 127 7.36 0.19 -12.86
N ILE A 128 7.53 0.64 -11.62
CA ILE A 128 7.80 -0.24 -10.47
C ILE A 128 6.63 -1.21 -10.25
N LEU A 129 5.39 -0.72 -10.27
CA LEU A 129 4.19 -1.55 -10.07
C LEU A 129 3.99 -2.56 -11.20
N GLU A 130 4.17 -2.14 -12.45
CA GLU A 130 4.11 -3.03 -13.61
C GLU A 130 5.14 -4.17 -13.51
N LEU A 131 6.38 -3.86 -13.11
CA LEU A 131 7.42 -4.86 -12.89
C LEU A 131 7.07 -5.82 -11.76
N ARG A 132 6.46 -5.35 -10.67
CA ARG A 132 6.01 -6.22 -9.56
C ARG A 132 4.94 -7.20 -10.03
N LEU A 133 3.92 -6.73 -10.74
CA LEU A 133 2.86 -7.59 -11.28
C LEU A 133 3.41 -8.62 -12.28
N GLN A 134 4.35 -8.21 -13.13
CA GLN A 134 5.02 -9.11 -14.04
C GLN A 134 5.83 -10.19 -13.29
N SER A 135 6.58 -9.80 -12.25
CA SER A 135 7.35 -10.73 -11.42
C SER A 135 6.46 -11.77 -10.77
N GLN A 136 5.34 -11.36 -10.17
CA GLN A 136 4.39 -12.29 -9.54
C GLN A 136 3.78 -13.26 -10.55
N THR A 137 3.50 -12.80 -11.77
CA THR A 137 3.03 -13.66 -12.85
C THR A 137 4.08 -14.72 -13.21
N VAL A 138 5.35 -14.32 -13.32
CA VAL A 138 6.47 -15.24 -13.58
C VAL A 138 6.62 -16.25 -12.45
N ASP A 139 6.57 -15.81 -11.19
CA ASP A 139 6.69 -16.70 -10.02
C ASP A 139 5.58 -17.75 -9.99
N SER A 140 4.34 -17.35 -10.29
CA SER A 140 3.21 -18.29 -10.36
C SER A 140 3.41 -19.36 -11.45
N ARG A 141 4.01 -18.97 -12.58
CA ARG A 141 4.32 -19.88 -13.70
C ARG A 141 5.45 -20.83 -13.34
N ILE A 142 6.48 -20.36 -12.64
CA ILE A 142 7.57 -21.21 -12.14
C ILE A 142 7.00 -22.29 -11.21
N GLN A 143 6.16 -21.91 -10.24
CA GLN A 143 5.53 -22.86 -9.33
C GLN A 143 4.67 -23.90 -10.07
N ALA A 144 3.94 -23.51 -11.10
CA ALA A 144 3.16 -24.44 -11.91
C ALA A 144 4.06 -25.45 -12.63
N LEU A 145 5.15 -25.00 -13.25
CA LEU A 145 6.11 -25.85 -13.94
C LEU A 145 6.85 -26.80 -12.97
N GLU A 146 7.15 -26.36 -11.75
CA GLU A 146 7.75 -27.22 -10.74
C GLU A 146 6.82 -28.35 -10.28
N ARG A 147 5.51 -28.07 -10.16
CA ARG A 147 4.51 -29.09 -9.86
C ARG A 147 4.41 -30.11 -11.00
N GLU A 148 4.35 -29.63 -12.24
CA GLU A 148 4.31 -30.49 -13.42
C GLU A 148 5.57 -31.37 -13.53
N ARG A 149 6.76 -30.80 -13.35
CA ARG A 149 8.02 -31.54 -13.32
C ARG A 149 8.02 -32.62 -12.25
N THR A 150 7.50 -32.31 -11.06
CA THR A 150 7.44 -33.26 -9.94
C THR A 150 6.49 -34.40 -10.25
N GLU A 151 5.35 -34.11 -10.87
CA GLU A 151 4.38 -35.12 -11.28
C GLU A 151 4.93 -36.03 -12.39
N LEU A 152 5.55 -35.44 -13.42
CA LEU A 152 6.21 -36.22 -14.48
C LEU A 152 7.32 -37.12 -13.93
N ARG A 153 8.08 -36.64 -12.94
CA ARG A 153 9.09 -37.48 -12.26
C ARG A 153 8.48 -38.68 -11.55
N LYS A 154 7.35 -38.50 -10.85
CA LYS A 154 6.63 -39.61 -10.21
C LYS A 154 6.12 -40.61 -11.23
N GLN A 155 5.60 -40.14 -12.37
CA GLN A 155 5.14 -41.01 -13.44
C GLN A 155 6.28 -41.82 -14.05
N ILE A 156 7.42 -41.19 -14.32
CA ILE A 156 8.63 -41.89 -14.80
C ILE A 156 9.05 -42.95 -13.79
N GLU A 157 9.14 -42.62 -12.51
CA GLU A 157 9.53 -43.58 -11.47
C GLU A 157 8.55 -44.76 -11.36
N ALA A 158 7.25 -44.49 -11.48
CA ALA A 158 6.23 -45.54 -11.51
C ALA A 158 6.37 -46.45 -12.74
N LEU A 159 6.59 -45.89 -13.93
CA LEU A 159 6.82 -46.66 -15.16
C LEU A 159 8.09 -47.50 -15.07
N THR A 160 9.20 -46.92 -14.61
CA THR A 160 10.46 -47.66 -14.40
C THR A 160 10.29 -48.79 -13.39
N SER A 161 9.52 -48.57 -12.31
CA SER A 161 9.21 -49.63 -11.34
C SER A 161 8.40 -50.77 -11.97
N ILE A 162 7.41 -50.44 -12.82
CA ILE A 162 6.62 -51.44 -13.56
C ILE A 162 7.50 -52.23 -14.51
N GLU A 163 8.36 -51.58 -15.30
CA GLU A 163 9.31 -52.25 -16.20
C GLU A 163 10.20 -53.23 -15.43
N GLN A 164 10.80 -52.80 -14.33
CA GLN A 164 11.62 -53.68 -13.48
C GLN A 164 10.84 -54.86 -12.88
N GLN A 165 9.54 -54.71 -12.66
CA GLN A 165 8.69 -55.82 -12.20
C GLN A 165 8.37 -56.78 -13.34
N LEU A 166 8.15 -56.27 -14.55
CA LEU A 166 7.89 -57.08 -15.74
C LEU A 166 9.13 -57.91 -16.10
N ASP A 167 10.31 -57.29 -16.16
CA ASP A 167 11.58 -57.97 -16.43
C ASP A 167 11.84 -59.10 -15.43
N ARG A 168 11.59 -58.85 -14.13
CA ARG A 168 11.71 -59.89 -13.08
C ARG A 168 10.75 -61.06 -13.31
N ARG A 169 9.51 -60.78 -13.73
CA ARG A 169 8.53 -61.84 -14.02
C ARG A 169 8.93 -62.67 -15.24
N GLU A 170 9.48 -62.02 -16.26
CA GLU A 170 9.94 -62.69 -17.47
C GLU A 170 11.14 -63.61 -17.20
N GLN A 171 12.15 -63.12 -16.47
CA GLN A 171 13.29 -63.95 -16.04
C GLN A 171 12.87 -65.19 -15.24
N VAL A 172 11.91 -65.05 -14.31
CA VAL A 172 11.38 -66.19 -13.54
C VAL A 172 10.65 -67.17 -14.46
N ARG A 173 9.84 -66.68 -15.41
CA ARG A 173 9.10 -67.52 -16.35
C ARG A 173 10.03 -68.34 -17.24
N ASP A 174 11.09 -67.73 -17.75
CA ASP A 174 12.04 -68.40 -18.63
C ASP A 174 12.91 -69.40 -17.86
N GLY A 175 13.36 -69.06 -16.64
CA GLY A 175 14.03 -70.03 -15.76
C GLY A 175 13.19 -71.26 -15.43
N VAL A 176 11.86 -71.10 -15.23
CA VAL A 176 10.94 -72.23 -15.01
C VAL A 176 10.75 -73.08 -16.27
N ARG A 177 10.79 -72.49 -17.47
CA ARG A 177 10.73 -73.25 -18.73
C ARG A 177 11.98 -74.11 -18.91
N ASP A 178 13.16 -73.57 -18.64
CA ASP A 178 14.42 -74.29 -18.81
C ASP A 178 14.52 -75.50 -17.86
N ILE A 179 14.02 -75.37 -16.62
CA ILE A 179 13.97 -76.48 -15.65
C ILE A 179 13.03 -77.61 -16.12
N ARG A 180 11.95 -77.30 -16.85
CA ARG A 180 11.02 -78.32 -17.37
C ARG A 180 11.51 -79.01 -18.65
N ALA A 181 12.51 -78.45 -19.32
CA ALA A 181 13.06 -79.00 -20.55
C ALA A 181 14.25 -79.95 -20.32
N GLN A 182 14.76 -80.03 -19.08
CA GLN A 182 15.76 -80.99 -18.62
C GLN A 182 15.09 -82.22 -18.00
#